data_AF-G2HG19-F1
#
_entry.id   AF-G2HG19-F1
#
_cell.length_a   1.000
_cell.length_b   1.000
_cell.length_c   1.000
_cell.angle_alpha   90.00
_cell.angle_beta   90.00
_cell.angle_gamma   90.00
#
_symmetry.space_group_name_H-M   'P 1'
#
loop_
_entity.id
_entity.type
_entity.pdbx_description
1 polymer ?
#
loop_
_entity_poly.entity_id
_entity_poly.type
_entity_poly.pdbx_seq_one_letter_code
_entity_poly.pdbx_strand_id
1 'polypeptide(L)'
;MTQISGVKKLMHSSSLNNTSISRFGVNTENEDHLAKELEDLNKWGLNIFNVAGYSHNRPLTCIMYAIFQERDLLKTFRISSDTFITYMMTLEDHYHSDVAYHNSLHAADVAQSTHVLLSTPALDAVFTDLEILAAIFAAAIHDVDHPGVSNQFLINTNSELALMYNDESVLENHHLAVGFKLLQEEHCDIFMNLTKKQRQTLRKMVIDMVLATDMSKHMSLLADLKTMVETKKVTSSGVLLLDNYTDRIQVLRNMVHCADLSNPTKSLELCRQWTDRIMEEFFQQGDKERERGMEISPMCDKHTASVEKSQVGFIDYIVHPLWETWADLVQPDAQDILDTLEDNRNWYQSMIPQSPSPPLDEQNRDCQGLMEKFQFELTLDEEDSEGPEKEGEGHSYFSSTKTLCVIDPENRDSLGETDIDIATEDKSPVDT
;
A
#
# COMPACT_ATOMS: atom_id res chain seq x y z
N MET A 1 -22.28 19.37 20.31
CA MET A 1 -21.74 18.03 20.04
C MET A 1 -22.29 17.60 18.70
N THR A 2 -21.50 17.74 17.63
CA THR A 2 -21.82 17.22 16.30
C THR A 2 -21.49 15.73 16.29
N GLN A 3 -22.53 14.89 16.30
CA GLN A 3 -22.37 13.45 16.05
C GLN A 3 -22.09 13.27 14.57
N ILE A 4 -20.99 12.60 14.24
CA ILE A 4 -20.78 12.04 12.90
C ILE A 4 -21.71 10.82 12.84
N SER A 5 -22.73 10.89 11.98
CA SER A 5 -23.56 9.73 11.65
C SER A 5 -22.67 8.73 10.92
N GLY A 6 -22.34 7.60 11.54
CA GLY A 6 -21.50 6.56 10.90
C GLY A 6 -20.62 5.76 11.86
N VAL A 7 -20.13 6.37 12.94
CA VAL A 7 -19.26 5.65 13.90
C VAL A 7 -20.12 4.80 14.85
N LYS A 8 -20.03 3.47 14.73
CA LYS A 8 -20.71 2.55 15.67
C LYS A 8 -20.14 2.74 17.06
N LYS A 9 -21.00 3.07 18.03
CA LYS A 9 -20.62 3.13 19.43
C LYS A 9 -20.54 1.70 20.00
N LEU A 10 -19.34 1.15 20.11
CA LEU A 10 -19.13 -0.15 20.74
C LEU A 10 -19.35 -0.04 22.25
N MET A 11 -20.11 -0.98 22.83
CA MET A 11 -20.23 -1.08 24.28
C MET A 11 -19.01 -1.84 24.82
N HIS A 12 -18.08 -1.14 25.45
CA HIS A 12 -16.91 -1.78 26.08
C HIS A 12 -17.37 -2.83 27.10
N SER A 13 -16.91 -4.08 26.93
CA SER A 13 -16.86 -5.02 28.03
C SER A 13 -15.78 -4.54 29.00
N SER A 14 -16.18 -4.18 30.21
CA SER A 14 -15.30 -3.67 31.27
C SER A 14 -14.48 -4.83 31.83
N SER A 15 -13.40 -5.21 31.13
CA SER A 15 -12.56 -6.35 31.51
C SER A 15 -11.20 -5.94 32.09
N LEU A 16 -10.87 -4.66 32.14
CA LEU A 16 -9.63 -4.16 32.74
C LEU A 16 -9.79 -3.95 34.25
N ASN A 17 -9.92 -5.04 35.01
CA ASN A 17 -9.93 -5.02 36.48
C ASN A 17 -8.64 -5.55 37.13
N ASN A 18 -7.50 -5.58 36.40
CA ASN A 18 -6.21 -6.00 36.97
C ASN A 18 -5.15 -4.90 36.85
N THR A 19 -4.65 -4.47 38.02
CA THR A 19 -3.74 -3.34 38.25
C THR A 19 -2.27 -3.59 37.86
N SER A 20 -2.02 -4.42 36.85
CA SER A 20 -0.68 -4.70 36.32
C SER A 20 -0.74 -4.58 34.80
N ILE A 21 -0.15 -3.52 34.25
CA ILE A 21 0.09 -3.39 32.79
C ILE A 21 0.82 -4.66 32.34
N SER A 22 0.22 -5.42 31.43
CA SER A 22 0.85 -6.62 30.90
C SER A 22 2.10 -6.25 30.11
N ARG A 23 3.11 -7.13 30.12
CA ARG A 23 4.41 -6.91 29.48
C ARG A 23 4.29 -6.52 27.99
N PHE A 24 3.25 -7.00 27.31
CA PHE A 24 3.03 -6.84 25.87
C PHE A 24 1.84 -5.94 25.52
N GLY A 25 1.23 -5.27 26.50
CA GLY A 25 0.02 -4.45 26.29
C GLY A 25 -1.26 -5.25 26.06
N VAL A 26 -1.16 -6.58 25.98
CA VAL A 26 -2.27 -7.54 25.86
C VAL A 26 -2.15 -8.63 26.93
N ASN A 27 -3.28 -9.22 27.34
CA ASN A 27 -3.26 -10.38 28.22
C ASN A 27 -3.01 -11.63 27.38
N THR A 28 -2.14 -12.55 27.82
CA THR A 28 -1.93 -13.84 27.17
C THR A 28 -1.31 -14.85 28.15
N GLU A 29 -1.74 -16.11 28.05
CA GLU A 29 -1.08 -17.25 28.69
C GLU A 29 0.15 -17.75 27.91
N ASN A 30 0.36 -17.26 26.69
CA ASN A 30 1.44 -17.67 25.78
C ASN A 30 2.60 -16.65 25.76
N GLU A 31 2.91 -16.04 26.91
CA GLU A 31 3.92 -14.97 27.00
C GLU A 31 5.28 -15.34 26.41
N ASP A 32 5.75 -16.57 26.62
CA ASP A 32 7.05 -17.02 26.09
C ASP A 32 7.06 -17.15 24.56
N HIS A 33 5.96 -17.64 23.98
CA HIS A 33 5.82 -17.74 22.53
C HIS A 33 5.69 -16.35 21.91
N LEU A 34 4.86 -15.48 22.50
CA LEU A 34 4.72 -14.10 22.04
C LEU A 34 6.05 -13.33 22.15
N ALA A 35 6.80 -13.50 23.24
CA ALA A 35 8.12 -12.91 23.41
C ALA A 35 9.07 -13.33 22.28
N LYS A 36 9.06 -14.62 21.93
CA LYS A 36 9.90 -15.17 20.87
C LYS A 36 9.56 -14.60 19.49
N GLU A 37 8.27 -14.52 19.14
CA GLU A 37 7.87 -13.91 17.85
C GLU A 37 8.25 -12.42 17.80
N LEU A 38 8.16 -11.70 18.93
CA LEU A 38 8.54 -10.28 19.01
C LEU A 38 10.06 -10.04 18.98
N GLU A 39 10.91 -11.06 19.02
CA GLU A 39 12.34 -10.90 18.72
C GLU A 39 12.57 -10.46 17.25
N ASP A 40 11.60 -10.72 16.38
CA ASP A 40 11.63 -10.32 14.97
C ASP A 40 10.97 -8.95 14.73
N LEU A 41 10.64 -8.18 15.77
CA LEU A 41 9.96 -6.87 15.67
C LEU A 41 10.60 -5.93 14.64
N ASN A 42 11.93 -5.91 14.59
CA ASN A 42 12.72 -5.03 13.72
C ASN A 42 13.09 -5.68 12.38
N LYS A 43 12.48 -6.82 12.02
CA LYS A 43 12.79 -7.59 10.81
C LYS A 43 11.58 -7.68 9.88
N TRP A 44 11.85 -7.72 8.58
CA TRP A 44 10.82 -7.86 7.54
C TRP A 44 10.05 -9.19 7.62
N GLY A 45 10.69 -10.23 8.17
CA GLY A 45 10.15 -11.59 8.26
C GLY A 45 9.29 -11.89 9.50
N LEU A 46 8.88 -10.88 10.28
CA LEU A 46 8.00 -11.09 11.44
C LEU A 46 6.70 -11.77 10.98
N ASN A 47 6.32 -12.86 11.65
CA ASN A 47 5.06 -13.56 11.36
C ASN A 47 3.92 -12.95 12.18
N ILE A 48 3.19 -12.01 11.57
CA ILE A 48 2.09 -11.31 12.25
C ILE A 48 0.89 -12.22 12.57
N PHE A 49 0.71 -13.31 11.83
CA PHE A 49 -0.32 -14.32 12.12
C PHE A 49 -0.04 -15.06 13.44
N ASN A 50 1.22 -15.40 13.70
CA ASN A 50 1.62 -16.00 14.98
C ASN A 50 1.40 -15.02 16.13
N VAL A 51 1.78 -13.74 15.95
CA VAL A 51 1.51 -12.68 16.94
C VAL A 51 0.02 -12.60 17.26
N ALA A 52 -0.86 -12.65 16.25
CA ALA A 52 -2.30 -12.67 16.45
C ALA A 52 -2.75 -13.90 17.28
N GLY A 53 -2.26 -15.09 16.92
CA GLY A 53 -2.59 -16.33 17.64
C GLY A 53 -2.17 -16.32 19.11
N TYR A 54 -1.01 -15.74 19.43
CA TYR A 54 -0.53 -15.65 20.81
C TYR A 54 -1.01 -14.42 21.59
N SER A 55 -1.69 -13.47 20.94
CA SER A 55 -2.20 -12.23 21.57
C SER A 55 -3.71 -12.22 21.78
N HIS A 56 -4.38 -13.38 21.67
CA HIS A 56 -5.86 -13.48 21.67
C HIS A 56 -6.51 -12.61 20.59
N ASN A 57 -5.97 -12.67 19.36
CA ASN A 57 -6.38 -11.85 18.22
C ASN A 57 -6.34 -10.34 18.54
N ARG A 58 -5.27 -9.90 19.22
CA ARG A 58 -4.94 -8.48 19.41
C ARG A 58 -3.61 -8.11 18.76
N PRO A 59 -3.37 -8.48 17.48
CA PRO A 59 -2.10 -8.22 16.82
C PRO A 59 -1.78 -6.73 16.74
N LEU A 60 -2.76 -5.87 16.47
CA LEU A 60 -2.53 -4.43 16.31
C LEU A 60 -2.15 -3.79 17.65
N THR A 61 -2.89 -4.08 18.72
CA THR A 61 -2.55 -3.56 20.06
C THR A 61 -1.18 -4.06 20.51
N CYS A 62 -0.89 -5.35 20.33
CA CYS A 62 0.37 -5.95 20.73
C CYS A 62 1.56 -5.34 19.98
N ILE A 63 1.48 -5.28 18.64
CA ILE A 63 2.59 -4.82 17.82
C ILE A 63 2.83 -3.32 18.02
N MET A 64 1.77 -2.52 18.13
CA MET A 64 1.89 -1.09 18.37
C MET A 64 2.50 -0.80 19.74
N TYR A 65 2.14 -1.57 20.77
CA TYR A 65 2.78 -1.43 22.08
C TYR A 65 4.27 -1.79 22.03
N ALA A 66 4.63 -2.87 21.34
CA ALA A 66 6.02 -3.27 21.15
C ALA A 66 6.82 -2.20 20.40
N ILE A 67 6.30 -1.68 19.28
CA ILE A 67 6.91 -0.60 18.49
C ILE A 67 7.11 0.67 19.33
N PHE A 68 6.10 1.08 20.10
CA PHE A 68 6.17 2.30 20.91
C PHE A 68 7.15 2.18 22.08
N GLN A 69 7.36 0.97 22.60
CA GLN A 69 8.38 0.70 23.61
C GLN A 69 9.78 0.68 22.99
N GLU A 70 9.97 -0.02 21.87
CA GLU A 70 11.25 -0.11 21.15
C GLU A 70 11.77 1.27 20.73
N ARG A 71 10.87 2.14 20.27
CA ARG A 71 11.21 3.51 19.84
C ARG A 71 11.11 4.56 20.96
N ASP A 72 10.86 4.15 22.21
CA ASP A 72 10.67 5.03 23.37
C ASP A 72 9.60 6.14 23.19
N LEU A 73 8.65 5.97 22.26
CA LEU A 73 7.64 6.98 21.89
C LEU A 73 6.71 7.32 23.07
N LEU A 74 6.38 6.34 23.92
CA LEU A 74 5.57 6.60 25.13
C LEU A 74 6.26 7.61 26.05
N LYS A 75 7.58 7.50 26.23
CA LYS A 75 8.36 8.41 27.07
C LYS A 75 8.50 9.78 26.40
N THR A 76 8.91 9.79 25.13
CA THR A 76 9.14 11.01 24.34
C THR A 76 7.91 11.91 24.30
N PHE A 77 6.72 11.31 24.07
CA PHE A 77 5.47 12.05 23.96
C PHE A 77 4.60 12.03 25.23
N ARG A 78 5.13 11.47 26.33
CA ARG A 78 4.47 11.39 27.64
C ARG A 78 3.10 10.73 27.55
N ILE A 79 3.02 9.62 26.84
CA ILE A 79 1.81 8.81 26.68
C ILE A 79 1.83 7.75 27.78
N SER A 80 0.81 7.71 28.62
CA SER A 80 0.72 6.65 29.62
C SER A 80 0.38 5.32 28.93
N SER A 81 0.95 4.20 29.38
CA SER A 81 0.64 2.88 28.81
C SER A 81 -0.86 2.57 28.89
N ASP A 82 -1.53 3.02 29.96
CA ASP A 82 -2.98 2.84 30.14
C ASP A 82 -3.79 3.53 29.04
N THR A 83 -3.51 4.82 28.78
CA THR A 83 -4.14 5.58 27.69
C THR A 83 -3.83 4.98 26.33
N PHE A 84 -2.57 4.55 26.13
CA PHE A 84 -2.15 3.95 24.88
C PHE A 84 -2.87 2.63 24.60
N ILE A 85 -2.86 1.70 25.56
CA ILE A 85 -3.53 0.40 25.43
C ILE A 85 -5.04 0.60 25.25
N THR A 86 -5.66 1.52 26.01
CA THR A 86 -7.10 1.83 25.87
C THR A 86 -7.43 2.34 24.47
N TYR A 87 -6.66 3.29 23.93
CA TYR A 87 -6.84 3.76 22.56
C TYR A 87 -6.64 2.63 21.54
N MET A 88 -5.57 1.84 21.68
CA MET A 88 -5.25 0.78 20.72
C MET A 88 -6.27 -0.36 20.73
N MET A 89 -6.77 -0.77 21.90
CA MET A 89 -7.85 -1.74 22.00
C MET A 89 -9.14 -1.20 21.38
N THR A 90 -9.45 0.07 21.61
CA THR A 90 -10.62 0.74 21.01
C THR A 90 -10.47 0.81 19.49
N LEU A 91 -9.31 1.18 18.98
CA LEU A 91 -9.01 1.24 17.55
C LEU A 91 -9.14 -0.15 16.89
N GLU A 92 -8.51 -1.16 17.49
CA GLU A 92 -8.56 -2.54 17.01
C GLU A 92 -9.98 -3.12 17.03
N ASP A 93 -10.80 -2.75 18.01
CA ASP A 93 -12.23 -3.11 18.06
C ASP A 93 -13.06 -2.51 16.92
N HIS A 94 -12.60 -1.43 16.28
CA HIS A 94 -13.25 -0.81 15.12
C HIS A 94 -12.78 -1.38 13.78
N TYR A 95 -11.80 -2.28 13.77
CA TYR A 95 -11.53 -3.12 12.60
C TYR A 95 -12.47 -4.33 12.60
N HIS A 96 -13.05 -4.63 11.43
CA HIS A 96 -14.12 -5.63 11.34
C HIS A 96 -13.51 -7.03 11.19
N SER A 97 -13.70 -7.88 12.21
CA SER A 97 -13.14 -9.25 12.20
C SER A 97 -13.78 -10.17 11.16
N ASP A 98 -14.95 -9.80 10.63
CA ASP A 98 -15.66 -10.49 9.56
C ASP A 98 -15.20 -10.09 8.16
N VAL A 99 -14.37 -9.05 8.03
CA VAL A 99 -13.70 -8.65 6.79
C VAL A 99 -12.40 -9.45 6.66
N ALA A 100 -12.22 -10.14 5.52
CA ALA A 100 -11.20 -11.18 5.40
C ALA A 100 -9.75 -10.65 5.36
N TYR A 101 -9.52 -9.51 4.69
CA TYR A 101 -8.21 -8.88 4.52
C TYR A 101 -8.10 -7.57 5.31
N HIS A 102 -8.94 -6.56 5.04
CA HIS A 102 -8.84 -5.22 5.64
C HIS A 102 -9.38 -5.20 7.09
N ASN A 103 -8.72 -5.95 7.96
CA ASN A 103 -9.00 -6.07 9.40
C ASN A 103 -7.74 -5.69 10.22
N SER A 104 -7.80 -5.83 11.55
CA SER A 104 -6.71 -5.38 12.44
C SER A 104 -5.39 -6.11 12.21
N LEU A 105 -5.42 -7.31 11.63
CA LEU A 105 -4.22 -8.05 11.29
C LEU A 105 -3.44 -7.37 10.16
N HIS A 106 -4.14 -6.88 9.14
CA HIS A 106 -3.55 -6.12 8.05
C HIS A 106 -2.97 -4.80 8.57
N ALA A 107 -3.74 -4.06 9.38
CA ALA A 107 -3.25 -2.84 10.02
C ALA A 107 -1.98 -3.08 10.87
N ALA A 108 -1.91 -4.22 11.56
CA ALA A 108 -0.74 -4.61 12.33
C ALA A 108 0.48 -4.91 11.45
N ASP A 109 0.28 -5.57 10.30
CA ASP A 109 1.32 -5.84 9.30
C ASP A 109 1.87 -4.54 8.70
N VAL A 110 0.99 -3.62 8.30
CA VAL A 110 1.39 -2.32 7.72
C VAL A 110 2.11 -1.45 8.76
N ALA A 111 1.65 -1.42 10.01
CA ALA A 111 2.32 -0.70 11.09
C ALA A 111 3.73 -1.26 11.38
N GLN A 112 3.89 -2.59 11.42
CA GLN A 112 5.19 -3.23 11.63
C GLN A 112 6.12 -3.07 10.43
N SER A 113 5.60 -3.18 9.21
CA SER A 113 6.37 -2.96 7.98
C SER A 113 6.84 -1.51 7.89
N THR A 114 5.97 -0.54 8.21
CA THR A 114 6.34 0.89 8.32
C THR A 114 7.41 1.09 9.40
N HIS A 115 7.29 0.41 10.54
CA HIS A 115 8.32 0.44 11.58
C HIS A 115 9.67 -0.05 11.05
N VAL A 116 9.73 -1.11 10.25
CA VAL A 116 11.01 -1.60 9.67
C VAL A 116 11.57 -0.60 8.66
N LEU A 117 10.73 -0.07 7.76
CA LEU A 117 11.15 0.89 6.73
C LEU A 117 11.64 2.23 7.31
N LEU A 118 11.09 2.67 8.44
CA LEU A 118 11.60 3.84 9.17
C LEU A 118 13.02 3.64 9.72
N SER A 119 13.49 2.40 9.84
CA SER A 119 14.83 2.04 10.31
C SER A 119 15.81 1.73 9.18
N THR A 120 15.41 1.97 7.92
CA THR A 120 16.30 1.82 6.76
C THR A 120 17.53 2.74 6.89
N PRO A 121 18.77 2.22 6.77
CA PRO A 121 20.00 3.01 6.92
C PRO A 121 20.06 4.31 6.11
N ALA A 122 19.57 4.31 4.86
CA ALA A 122 19.51 5.52 4.03
C ALA A 122 18.64 6.65 4.63
N LEU A 123 17.77 6.33 5.59
CA LEU A 123 16.85 7.23 6.28
C LEU A 123 17.24 7.49 7.74
N ASP A 124 18.40 7.01 8.19
CA ASP A 124 18.88 7.18 9.55
C ASP A 124 18.97 8.66 9.93
N ALA A 125 18.41 9.01 11.10
CA ALA A 125 18.32 10.37 11.62
C ALA A 125 17.66 11.41 10.66
N VAL A 126 17.02 10.98 9.58
CA VAL A 126 16.32 11.89 8.65
C VAL A 126 15.04 12.40 9.32
N PHE A 127 14.21 11.52 9.86
CA PHE A 127 12.90 11.85 10.42
C PHE A 127 12.96 12.23 11.90
N THR A 128 12.16 13.21 12.30
CA THR A 128 11.95 13.58 13.71
C THR A 128 11.06 12.56 14.40
N ASP A 129 11.11 12.52 15.73
CA ASP A 129 10.21 11.67 16.52
C ASP A 129 8.72 11.90 16.20
N LEU A 130 8.34 13.14 15.85
CA LEU A 130 6.95 13.48 15.53
C LEU A 130 6.52 12.93 14.16
N GLU A 131 7.43 12.88 13.20
CA GLU A 131 7.20 12.25 11.88
C GLU A 131 7.14 10.73 12.01
N ILE A 132 8.05 10.14 12.79
CA ILE A 132 8.03 8.71 13.13
C ILE A 132 6.71 8.33 13.81
N LEU A 133 6.28 9.11 14.82
CA LEU A 133 5.00 8.92 15.48
C LEU A 133 3.83 9.02 14.49
N ALA A 134 3.85 10.02 13.60
CA ALA A 134 2.79 10.21 12.62
C ALA A 134 2.71 9.06 11.61
N ALA A 135 3.85 8.54 11.13
CA ALA A 135 3.87 7.45 10.13
C ALA A 135 3.34 6.14 10.73
N ILE A 136 3.82 5.77 11.92
CA ILE A 136 3.35 4.56 12.62
C ILE A 136 1.86 4.70 12.99
N PHE A 137 1.42 5.89 13.43
CA PHE A 137 0.01 6.14 13.71
C PHE A 137 -0.86 6.10 12.45
N ALA A 138 -0.40 6.66 11.33
CA ALA A 138 -1.10 6.61 10.06
C ALA A 138 -1.30 5.16 9.62
N ALA A 139 -0.23 4.35 9.61
CA ALA A 139 -0.30 2.92 9.30
C ALA A 139 -1.29 2.16 10.21
N ALA A 140 -1.34 2.48 11.50
CA ALA A 140 -2.25 1.81 12.42
C ALA A 140 -3.74 2.12 12.20
N ILE A 141 -4.07 3.29 11.62
CA ILE A 141 -5.46 3.73 11.43
C ILE A 141 -5.91 3.67 9.96
N HIS A 142 -5.02 3.36 9.02
CA HIS A 142 -5.24 3.67 7.60
C HIS A 142 -6.49 3.03 7.00
N ASP A 143 -6.97 1.93 7.60
CA ASP A 143 -8.13 1.12 7.17
C ASP A 143 -9.19 0.92 8.26
N VAL A 144 -9.15 1.70 9.34
CA VAL A 144 -10.09 1.46 10.46
C VAL A 144 -11.54 1.62 9.99
N ASP A 145 -12.42 0.69 10.39
CA ASP A 145 -13.83 0.64 9.99
C ASP A 145 -14.04 0.34 8.48
N HIS A 146 -13.07 -0.29 7.81
CA HIS A 146 -13.20 -0.76 6.43
C HIS A 146 -14.33 -1.80 6.28
N PRO A 147 -15.29 -1.59 5.35
CA PRO A 147 -16.51 -2.42 5.24
C PRO A 147 -16.33 -3.69 4.39
N GLY A 148 -15.13 -3.96 3.89
CA GLY A 148 -14.83 -5.10 3.02
C GLY A 148 -15.34 -4.95 1.59
N VAL A 149 -15.47 -3.71 1.10
CA VAL A 149 -15.88 -3.36 -0.27
C VAL A 149 -15.14 -2.11 -0.74
N SER A 150 -14.93 -1.95 -2.04
CA SER A 150 -14.20 -0.82 -2.63
C SER A 150 -14.94 0.52 -2.58
N ASN A 151 -14.22 1.63 -2.82
CA ASN A 151 -14.79 2.96 -3.04
C ASN A 151 -15.84 2.92 -4.17
N GLN A 152 -15.55 2.32 -5.33
CA GLN A 152 -16.53 2.19 -6.42
C GLN A 152 -17.82 1.51 -5.99
N PHE A 153 -17.76 0.47 -5.15
CA PHE A 153 -18.95 -0.20 -4.68
C PHE A 153 -19.82 0.74 -3.84
N LEU A 154 -19.20 1.54 -2.96
CA LEU A 154 -19.91 2.53 -2.15
C LEU A 154 -20.56 3.61 -3.01
N ILE A 155 -19.85 4.09 -4.04
CA ILE A 155 -20.35 5.09 -5.01
C ILE A 155 -21.52 4.51 -5.81
N ASN A 156 -21.35 3.35 -6.43
CA ASN A 156 -22.38 2.69 -7.25
C ASN A 156 -23.66 2.38 -6.46
N THR A 157 -23.55 2.23 -5.13
CA THR A 157 -24.66 1.94 -4.24
C THR A 157 -25.23 3.17 -3.55
N ASN A 158 -24.74 4.38 -3.87
CA ASN A 158 -25.12 5.64 -3.24
C ASN A 158 -25.05 5.58 -1.71
N SER A 159 -23.97 4.97 -1.19
CA SER A 159 -23.73 4.86 0.25
C SER A 159 -23.73 6.23 0.92
N GLU A 160 -24.21 6.32 2.16
CA GLU A 160 -24.12 7.55 2.95
C GLU A 160 -22.69 8.06 3.08
N LEU A 161 -21.69 7.16 3.11
CA LEU A 161 -20.27 7.54 3.12
C LEU A 161 -19.86 8.20 1.80
N ALA A 162 -20.24 7.61 0.67
CA ALA A 162 -19.92 8.16 -0.65
C ALA A 162 -20.53 9.56 -0.81
N LEU A 163 -21.79 9.74 -0.42
CA LEU A 163 -22.47 11.04 -0.40
C LEU A 163 -21.81 12.03 0.58
N MET A 164 -21.32 11.58 1.73
CA MET A 164 -20.67 12.44 2.73
C MET A 164 -19.33 12.97 2.22
N TYR A 165 -18.57 12.12 1.52
CA TYR A 165 -17.24 12.43 1.02
C TYR A 165 -17.22 12.87 -0.46
N ASN A 166 -18.39 12.97 -1.08
CA ASN A 166 -18.58 13.41 -2.47
C ASN A 166 -17.78 12.53 -3.45
N ASP A 167 -17.83 11.22 -3.25
CA ASP A 167 -17.20 10.20 -4.10
C ASP A 167 -15.65 10.24 -4.17
N GLU A 168 -15.00 11.17 -3.46
CA GLU A 168 -13.55 11.38 -3.44
C GLU A 168 -12.87 10.71 -2.25
N SER A 169 -12.00 9.72 -2.49
CA SER A 169 -11.27 8.96 -1.45
C SER A 169 -12.17 8.61 -0.25
N VAL A 170 -13.31 7.99 -0.53
CA VAL A 170 -14.44 7.85 0.41
C VAL A 170 -13.99 7.12 1.68
N LEU A 171 -13.34 5.98 1.52
CA LEU A 171 -12.88 5.13 2.61
C LEU A 171 -11.70 5.77 3.35
N GLU A 172 -10.72 6.34 2.66
CA GLU A 172 -9.53 6.92 3.28
C GLU A 172 -9.89 8.15 4.14
N ASN A 173 -10.85 8.95 3.70
CA ASN A 173 -11.43 10.01 4.52
C ASN A 173 -12.18 9.48 5.75
N HIS A 174 -12.91 8.37 5.59
CA HIS A 174 -13.63 7.71 6.69
C HIS A 174 -12.66 7.15 7.73
N HIS A 175 -11.61 6.44 7.31
CA HIS A 175 -10.56 5.89 8.17
C HIS A 175 -9.91 6.99 9.03
N LEU A 176 -9.57 8.12 8.42
CA LEU A 176 -9.08 9.31 9.11
C LEU A 176 -10.10 9.87 10.12
N ALA A 177 -11.35 10.02 9.70
CA ALA A 177 -12.40 10.56 10.56
C ALA A 177 -12.60 9.70 11.80
N VAL A 178 -12.68 8.38 11.64
CA VAL A 178 -12.83 7.40 12.72
C VAL A 178 -11.59 7.41 13.62
N GLY A 179 -10.38 7.20 13.08
CA GLY A 179 -9.15 7.12 13.89
C GLY A 179 -8.94 8.36 14.77
N PHE A 180 -9.14 9.56 14.22
CA PHE A 180 -9.07 10.79 15.02
C PHE A 180 -10.27 11.00 15.96
N LYS A 181 -11.44 10.47 15.64
CA LYS A 181 -12.62 10.56 16.50
C LYS A 181 -12.46 9.70 17.76
N LEU A 182 -11.85 8.52 17.64
CA LEU A 182 -11.63 7.59 18.76
C LEU A 182 -10.76 8.17 19.87
N LEU A 183 -9.87 9.13 19.56
CA LEU A 183 -9.10 9.89 20.57
C LEU A 183 -10.00 10.65 21.58
N GLN A 184 -11.28 10.87 21.25
CA GLN A 184 -12.24 11.57 22.11
C GLN A 184 -13.02 10.63 23.05
N GLU A 185 -12.84 9.31 22.92
CA GLU A 185 -13.40 8.35 23.88
C GLU A 185 -12.66 8.46 25.24
N GLU A 186 -13.27 7.91 26.27
CA GLU A 186 -12.74 7.97 27.64
C GLU A 186 -11.36 7.30 27.70
N HIS A 187 -10.36 8.01 28.25
CA HIS A 187 -8.97 7.54 28.35
C HIS A 187 -8.27 7.21 27.02
N CYS A 188 -8.71 7.75 25.89
CA CYS A 188 -8.14 7.46 24.56
C CYS A 188 -7.23 8.55 23.96
N ASP A 189 -7.11 9.75 24.54
CA ASP A 189 -6.30 10.83 23.95
C ASP A 189 -4.79 10.62 24.16
N ILE A 190 -4.19 9.78 23.30
CA ILE A 190 -2.74 9.53 23.28
C ILE A 190 -1.91 10.76 22.88
N PHE A 191 -2.55 11.83 22.39
CA PHE A 191 -1.89 13.08 21.98
C PHE A 191 -2.15 14.24 22.94
N MET A 192 -2.75 13.97 24.11
CA MET A 192 -3.13 14.98 25.10
C MET A 192 -1.94 15.87 25.52
N ASN A 193 -0.75 15.29 25.67
CA ASN A 193 0.45 15.97 26.14
C ASN A 193 1.28 16.65 25.03
N LEU A 194 0.90 16.49 23.76
CA LEU A 194 1.51 17.23 22.66
C LEU A 194 1.14 18.72 22.73
N THR A 195 2.04 19.59 22.30
CA THR A 195 1.68 21.01 22.11
C THR A 195 0.65 21.15 20.99
N LYS A 196 -0.10 22.26 20.97
CA LYS A 196 -1.07 22.55 19.90
C LYS A 196 -0.42 22.50 18.50
N LYS A 197 0.80 23.04 18.37
CA LYS A 197 1.56 23.02 17.11
C LYS A 197 1.92 21.58 16.70
N GLN A 198 2.43 20.76 17.63
CA GLN A 198 2.71 19.36 17.36
C GLN A 198 1.47 18.59 16.92
N ARG A 199 0.32 18.77 17.60
CA ARG A 199 -0.94 18.14 17.18
C ARG A 199 -1.39 18.55 15.78
N GLN A 200 -1.25 19.83 15.43
CA GLN A 200 -1.58 20.32 14.09
C GLN A 200 -0.66 19.73 13.02
N THR A 201 0.65 19.68 13.29
CA THR A 201 1.63 19.08 12.38
C THR A 201 1.42 17.58 12.23
N LEU A 202 1.27 16.84 13.33
CA LEU A 202 0.96 15.41 13.32
C LEU A 202 -0.31 15.13 12.54
N ARG A 203 -1.40 15.85 12.83
CA ARG A 203 -2.67 15.68 12.12
C ARG A 203 -2.51 15.90 10.62
N LYS A 204 -1.78 16.94 10.19
CA LYS A 204 -1.55 17.18 8.77
C LYS A 204 -0.79 16.03 8.11
N MET A 205 0.30 15.55 8.73
CA MET A 205 1.10 14.47 8.17
C MET A 205 0.31 13.16 8.07
N VAL A 206 -0.45 12.82 9.11
CA VAL A 206 -1.29 11.61 9.13
C VAL A 206 -2.35 11.67 8.03
N ILE A 207 -3.02 12.83 7.85
CA ILE A 207 -3.97 13.03 6.74
C ILE A 207 -3.26 12.86 5.39
N ASP A 208 -2.11 13.51 5.20
CA ASP A 208 -1.35 13.43 3.95
C ASP A 208 -0.94 11.97 3.63
N MET A 209 -0.65 11.14 4.64
CA MET A 209 -0.25 9.73 4.50
C MET A 209 -1.42 8.78 4.25
N VAL A 210 -2.51 8.84 5.04
CA VAL A 210 -3.65 7.93 4.84
C VAL A 210 -4.37 8.25 3.54
N LEU A 211 -4.52 9.52 3.15
CA LEU A 211 -5.08 9.83 1.82
C LEU A 211 -4.20 9.35 0.66
N ALA A 212 -2.94 8.99 0.91
CA ALA A 212 -2.03 8.47 -0.10
C ALA A 212 -2.12 6.94 -0.28
N THR A 213 -2.83 6.22 0.60
CA THR A 213 -3.08 4.77 0.43
C THR A 213 -4.20 4.50 -0.58
N ASP A 214 -4.99 5.51 -0.94
CA ASP A 214 -5.93 5.44 -2.06
C ASP A 214 -5.22 5.03 -3.35
N MET A 215 -5.54 3.84 -3.85
CA MET A 215 -4.89 3.24 -5.01
C MET A 215 -5.07 4.04 -6.30
N SER A 216 -6.11 4.90 -6.41
CA SER A 216 -6.25 5.82 -7.55
C SER A 216 -5.07 6.79 -7.66
N LYS A 217 -4.37 7.06 -6.56
CA LYS A 217 -3.22 7.99 -6.49
C LYS A 217 -1.88 7.29 -6.73
N HIS A 218 -1.85 5.96 -6.84
CA HIS A 218 -0.62 5.17 -6.95
C HIS A 218 0.32 5.70 -8.06
N MET A 219 -0.21 5.96 -9.26
CA MET A 219 0.62 6.40 -10.40
C MET A 219 1.22 7.78 -10.18
N SER A 220 0.48 8.69 -9.53
CA SER A 220 1.01 10.02 -9.18
C SER A 220 2.12 9.92 -8.12
N LEU A 221 1.92 9.09 -7.08
CA LEU A 221 2.93 8.85 -6.04
C LEU A 221 4.20 8.24 -6.62
N LEU A 222 4.06 7.26 -7.52
CA LEU A 222 5.19 6.60 -8.19
C LEU A 222 5.96 7.57 -9.10
N ALA A 223 5.26 8.42 -9.86
CA ALA A 223 5.88 9.42 -10.73
C ALA A 223 6.68 10.45 -9.92
N ASP A 224 6.09 10.94 -8.82
CA ASP A 224 6.76 11.85 -7.90
C ASP A 224 7.99 11.19 -7.26
N LEU A 225 7.86 9.93 -6.83
CA LEU A 225 8.97 9.15 -6.24
C LEU A 225 10.11 8.96 -7.24
N LYS A 226 9.83 8.64 -8.51
CA LYS A 226 10.85 8.54 -9.57
C LYS A 226 11.59 9.86 -9.78
N THR A 227 10.86 10.97 -9.81
CA THR A 227 11.46 12.32 -9.91
C THR A 227 12.35 12.63 -8.71
N MET A 228 11.96 12.19 -7.51
CA MET A 228 12.78 12.31 -6.31
C MET A 228 14.05 11.46 -6.38
N VAL A 229 13.98 10.24 -6.90
CA VAL A 229 15.16 9.37 -7.13
C VAL A 229 16.14 10.04 -8.09
N GLU A 230 15.67 10.63 -9.18
CA GLU A 230 16.51 11.34 -10.16
C GLU A 230 17.23 12.56 -9.57
N THR A 231 16.62 13.21 -8.59
CA THR A 231 17.12 14.44 -7.97
C THR A 231 17.71 14.22 -6.58
N LYS A 232 17.84 12.96 -6.13
CA LYS A 232 18.23 12.61 -4.76
C LYS A 232 19.61 13.19 -4.42
N LYS A 233 19.70 13.75 -3.21
CA LYS A 233 20.95 14.22 -2.63
C LYS A 233 21.26 13.35 -1.43
N VAL A 234 22.52 12.91 -1.35
CA VAL A 234 23.01 12.11 -0.23
C VAL A 234 24.11 12.87 0.50
N THR A 235 24.17 12.70 1.82
CA THR A 235 25.29 13.17 2.63
C THR A 235 26.56 12.35 2.32
N SER A 236 27.70 12.79 2.86
CA SER A 236 28.94 12.01 2.80
C SER A 236 28.84 10.64 3.50
N SER A 237 27.83 10.43 4.37
CA SER A 237 27.59 9.14 5.05
C SER A 237 26.57 8.26 4.32
N GLY A 238 26.08 8.65 3.14
CA GLY A 238 25.11 7.88 2.36
C GLY A 238 23.65 8.05 2.76
N VAL A 239 23.36 8.96 3.70
CA VAL A 239 22.00 9.25 4.18
C VAL A 239 21.32 10.26 3.25
N LEU A 240 20.03 10.09 3.00
CA LEU A 240 19.23 11.00 2.17
C LEU A 240 19.08 12.40 2.80
N LEU A 241 19.27 13.44 2.00
CA LEU A 241 19.06 14.83 2.39
C LEU A 241 17.66 15.29 1.97
N LEU A 242 16.77 15.37 2.96
CA LEU A 242 15.39 15.87 2.80
C LEU A 242 15.24 17.20 3.57
N ASP A 243 15.52 18.30 2.87
CA ASP A 243 15.70 19.63 3.48
C ASP A 243 14.38 20.33 3.84
N ASN A 244 13.27 19.96 3.20
CA ASN A 244 11.99 20.65 3.33
C ASN A 244 10.85 19.67 3.65
N TYR A 245 9.72 20.22 4.12
CA TYR A 245 8.55 19.42 4.49
C TYR A 245 8.00 18.59 3.32
N THR A 246 7.98 19.15 2.11
CA THR A 246 7.40 18.49 0.92
C THR A 246 8.13 17.20 0.59
N ASP A 247 9.47 17.23 0.55
CA ASP A 247 10.26 16.04 0.25
C ASP A 247 10.08 14.98 1.35
N ARG A 248 10.04 15.41 2.62
CA ARG A 248 9.90 14.53 3.78
C ARG A 248 8.54 13.83 3.80
N ILE A 249 7.45 14.58 3.59
CA ILE A 249 6.10 13.99 3.57
C ILE A 249 5.90 13.11 2.34
N GLN A 250 6.54 13.42 1.22
CA GLN A 250 6.49 12.56 0.03
C GLN A 250 7.16 11.21 0.26
N VAL A 251 8.32 11.17 0.93
CA VAL A 251 8.95 9.89 1.32
C VAL A 251 8.07 9.14 2.31
N LEU A 252 7.51 9.81 3.32
CA LEU A 252 6.65 9.14 4.31
C LEU A 252 5.35 8.59 3.70
N ARG A 253 4.73 9.30 2.75
CA ARG A 253 3.57 8.82 1.98
C ARG A 253 3.92 7.56 1.20
N ASN A 254 5.01 7.59 0.45
CA ASN A 254 5.48 6.42 -0.30
C ASN A 254 5.88 5.26 0.62
N MET A 255 6.43 5.54 1.79
CA MET A 255 6.81 4.51 2.78
C MET A 255 5.58 3.76 3.30
N VAL A 256 4.53 4.46 3.71
CA VAL A 256 3.28 3.83 4.17
C VAL A 256 2.62 3.08 3.01
N HIS A 257 2.64 3.65 1.79
CA HIS A 257 2.14 2.99 0.59
C HIS A 257 2.90 1.70 0.24
N CYS A 258 4.23 1.70 0.38
CA CYS A 258 5.05 0.49 0.21
C CYS A 258 4.72 -0.55 1.29
N ALA A 259 4.53 -0.11 2.55
CA ALA A 259 4.15 -1.00 3.65
C ALA A 259 2.78 -1.66 3.41
N ASP A 260 1.82 -0.92 2.87
CA ASP A 260 0.50 -1.41 2.48
C ASP A 260 0.61 -2.43 1.33
N LEU A 261 1.40 -2.10 0.31
CA LEU A 261 1.69 -2.97 -0.84
C LEU A 261 2.86 -3.95 -0.59
N SER A 262 3.10 -4.35 0.66
CA SER A 262 4.27 -5.15 1.04
C SER A 262 4.06 -6.66 0.96
N ASN A 263 2.82 -7.16 0.93
CA ASN A 263 2.58 -8.60 1.09
C ASN A 263 3.34 -9.49 0.09
N PRO A 264 3.43 -9.13 -1.21
CA PRO A 264 4.18 -9.93 -2.19
C PRO A 264 5.70 -9.95 -1.97
N THR A 265 6.22 -9.09 -1.11
CA THR A 265 7.65 -9.02 -0.74
C THR A 265 7.98 -9.77 0.56
N LYS A 266 6.96 -10.27 1.28
CA LYS A 266 7.14 -11.08 2.48
C LYS A 266 7.52 -12.50 2.09
N SER A 267 7.89 -13.34 3.06
CA SER A 267 8.12 -14.77 2.78
C SER A 267 6.91 -15.40 2.08
N LEU A 268 7.14 -16.39 1.21
CA LEU A 268 6.07 -17.02 0.44
C LEU A 268 4.92 -17.54 1.31
N GLU A 269 5.21 -18.01 2.52
CA GLU A 269 4.20 -18.46 3.50
C GLU A 269 3.23 -17.34 3.90
N LEU A 270 3.76 -16.14 4.17
CA LEU A 270 2.95 -14.96 4.52
C LEU A 270 2.23 -14.41 3.29
N CYS A 271 2.95 -14.28 2.17
CA CYS A 271 2.41 -13.79 0.90
C CYS A 271 1.17 -14.56 0.46
N ARG A 272 1.20 -15.90 0.57
CA ARG A 272 0.07 -16.76 0.22
C ARG A 272 -1.14 -16.56 1.15
N GLN A 273 -0.92 -16.47 2.46
CA GLN A 273 -2.01 -16.20 3.41
C GLN A 273 -2.70 -14.86 3.15
N TRP A 274 -1.92 -13.82 2.79
CA TRP A 274 -2.46 -12.53 2.40
C TRP A 274 -3.24 -12.59 1.08
N THR A 275 -2.71 -13.33 0.10
CA THR A 275 -3.39 -13.55 -1.19
C THR A 275 -4.73 -14.25 -1.00
N ASP A 276 -4.77 -15.32 -0.20
CA ASP A 276 -6.02 -16.04 0.08
C ASP A 276 -7.07 -15.11 0.72
N ARG A 277 -6.66 -14.24 1.65
CA ARG A 277 -7.53 -13.28 2.34
C ARG A 277 -8.08 -12.20 1.42
N ILE A 278 -7.24 -11.55 0.61
CA ILE A 278 -7.72 -10.49 -0.30
C ILE A 278 -8.64 -11.06 -1.36
N MET A 279 -8.35 -12.26 -1.87
CA MET A 279 -9.24 -12.94 -2.82
C MET A 279 -10.57 -13.33 -2.17
N GLU A 280 -10.56 -13.82 -0.92
CA GLU A 280 -11.79 -14.07 -0.17
C GLU A 280 -12.63 -12.79 -0.05
N GLU A 281 -12.02 -11.66 0.28
CA GLU A 281 -12.72 -10.38 0.41
C GLU A 281 -13.31 -9.90 -0.93
N PHE A 282 -12.52 -9.95 -2.02
CA PHE A 282 -13.01 -9.62 -3.36
C PHE A 282 -14.18 -10.52 -3.77
N PHE A 283 -14.13 -11.82 -3.47
CA PHE A 283 -15.24 -12.72 -3.75
C PHE A 283 -16.48 -12.42 -2.90
N GLN A 284 -16.31 -12.00 -1.65
CA GLN A 284 -17.42 -11.53 -0.81
C GLN A 284 -18.05 -10.24 -1.37
N GLN A 285 -17.25 -9.30 -1.91
CA GLN A 285 -17.78 -8.15 -2.64
C GLN A 285 -18.57 -8.60 -3.88
N GLY A 286 -18.02 -9.49 -4.70
CA GLY A 286 -18.72 -9.99 -5.89
C GLY A 286 -20.00 -10.75 -5.58
N ASP A 287 -20.07 -11.43 -4.44
CA ASP A 287 -21.30 -12.02 -3.93
C ASP A 287 -22.34 -10.93 -3.57
N LYS A 288 -21.93 -9.84 -2.89
CA LYS A 288 -22.81 -8.68 -2.59
C LYS A 288 -23.29 -7.97 -3.86
N GLU A 289 -22.44 -7.81 -4.87
CA GLU A 289 -22.79 -7.23 -6.17
C GLU A 289 -23.83 -8.08 -6.89
N ARG A 290 -23.61 -9.41 -6.92
CA ARG A 290 -24.56 -10.36 -7.51
C ARG A 290 -25.92 -10.33 -6.81
N GLU A 291 -25.95 -10.27 -5.47
CA GLU A 291 -27.17 -10.14 -4.68
C GLU A 291 -27.95 -8.86 -4.98
N ARG A 292 -27.25 -7.78 -5.32
CA ARG A 292 -27.83 -6.47 -5.66
C ARG A 292 -28.17 -6.31 -7.15
N GLY A 293 -27.86 -7.32 -7.97
CA GLY A 293 -28.04 -7.26 -9.42
C GLY A 293 -27.12 -6.25 -10.11
N MET A 294 -25.96 -5.98 -9.53
CA MET A 294 -24.90 -5.16 -10.11
C MET A 294 -24.02 -6.01 -11.04
N GLU A 295 -23.33 -5.36 -11.97
CA GLU A 295 -22.21 -6.00 -12.66
C GLU A 295 -21.12 -6.34 -11.63
N ILE A 296 -20.58 -7.55 -11.71
CA ILE A 296 -19.55 -8.00 -10.77
C ILE A 296 -18.24 -7.34 -11.17
N SER A 297 -17.61 -6.65 -10.22
CA SER A 297 -16.35 -5.95 -10.43
C SER A 297 -15.24 -6.90 -10.91
N PRO A 298 -14.25 -6.39 -11.66
CA PRO A 298 -13.05 -7.15 -12.00
C PRO A 298 -12.46 -7.82 -10.75
N MET A 299 -11.96 -9.04 -10.91
CA MET A 299 -11.38 -9.87 -9.83
C MET A 299 -12.35 -10.36 -8.74
N CYS A 300 -13.59 -9.88 -8.70
CA CYS A 300 -14.56 -10.22 -7.65
C CYS A 300 -15.41 -11.47 -7.96
N ASP A 301 -15.34 -12.00 -9.18
CA ASP A 301 -16.05 -13.23 -9.54
C ASP A 301 -15.21 -14.50 -9.34
N LYS A 302 -15.49 -15.24 -8.25
CA LYS A 302 -14.84 -16.52 -7.92
C LYS A 302 -14.95 -17.61 -9.00
N HIS A 303 -15.89 -17.49 -9.93
CA HIS A 303 -16.07 -18.48 -11.00
C HIS A 303 -15.18 -18.22 -12.22
N THR A 304 -14.62 -17.02 -12.34
CA THR A 304 -13.81 -16.59 -13.51
C THR A 304 -12.43 -16.06 -13.13
N ALA A 305 -12.19 -15.79 -11.83
CA ALA A 305 -10.91 -15.34 -11.34
C ALA A 305 -9.79 -16.36 -11.57
N SER A 306 -8.61 -15.86 -11.97
CA SER A 306 -7.39 -16.64 -12.11
C SER A 306 -6.35 -16.07 -11.14
N VAL A 307 -6.38 -16.55 -9.89
CA VAL A 307 -5.63 -15.96 -8.76
C VAL A 307 -4.15 -15.82 -9.09
N GLU A 308 -3.52 -16.87 -9.60
CA GLU A 308 -2.09 -16.89 -9.87
C GLU A 308 -1.70 -15.90 -10.98
N LYS A 309 -2.49 -15.84 -12.05
CA LYS A 309 -2.28 -14.87 -13.15
C LYS A 309 -2.49 -13.44 -12.66
N SER A 310 -3.45 -13.23 -11.77
CA SER A 310 -3.73 -11.93 -11.18
C SER A 310 -2.63 -11.47 -10.23
N GLN A 311 -2.06 -12.35 -9.42
CA GLN A 311 -0.90 -12.05 -8.59
C GLN A 311 0.32 -11.67 -9.43
N VAL A 312 0.62 -12.42 -10.50
CA VAL A 312 1.72 -12.08 -11.42
C VAL A 312 1.53 -10.68 -12.01
N GLY A 313 0.35 -10.38 -12.56
CA GLY A 313 0.12 -9.04 -13.14
C GLY A 313 0.11 -7.93 -12.10
N PHE A 314 -0.43 -8.16 -10.91
CA PHE A 314 -0.36 -7.19 -9.81
C PHE A 314 1.10 -6.88 -9.43
N ILE A 315 1.96 -7.91 -9.39
CA ILE A 315 3.38 -7.70 -9.13
C ILE A 315 4.03 -6.93 -10.28
N ASP A 316 3.85 -7.37 -11.53
CA ASP A 316 4.50 -6.76 -12.69
C ASP A 316 4.12 -5.30 -12.92
N TYR A 317 2.85 -4.93 -12.68
CA TYR A 317 2.31 -3.61 -13.04
C TYR A 317 2.20 -2.63 -11.88
N ILE A 318 2.15 -3.09 -10.63
CA ILE A 318 1.94 -2.24 -9.45
C ILE A 318 3.07 -2.39 -8.45
N VAL A 319 3.30 -3.60 -7.93
CA VAL A 319 4.16 -3.81 -6.76
C VAL A 319 5.64 -3.69 -7.13
N HIS A 320 6.09 -4.36 -8.19
CA HIS A 320 7.48 -4.32 -8.63
C HIS A 320 7.93 -2.91 -9.04
N PRO A 321 7.19 -2.14 -9.88
CA PRO A 321 7.60 -0.78 -10.23
C PRO A 321 7.73 0.15 -9.00
N LEU A 322 6.86 -0.02 -8.00
CA LEU A 322 6.93 0.73 -6.75
C LEU A 322 8.16 0.35 -5.92
N TRP A 323 8.35 -0.95 -5.66
CA TRP A 323 9.45 -1.43 -4.83
C TRP A 323 10.81 -1.26 -5.50
N GLU A 324 10.90 -1.35 -6.83
CA GLU A 324 12.11 -1.03 -7.60
C GLU A 324 12.48 0.44 -7.39
N THR A 325 11.52 1.36 -7.54
CA THR A 325 11.76 2.78 -7.33
C THR A 325 12.10 3.09 -5.86
N TRP A 326 11.46 2.42 -4.90
CA TRP A 326 11.81 2.54 -3.48
C TRP A 326 13.23 2.05 -3.21
N ALA A 327 13.61 0.87 -3.75
CA ALA A 327 14.94 0.32 -3.60
C ALA A 327 16.01 1.22 -4.22
N ASP A 328 15.74 1.86 -5.35
CA ASP A 328 16.62 2.87 -5.93
C ASP A 328 16.78 4.09 -5.02
N LEU A 329 15.74 4.51 -4.31
CA LEU A 329 15.81 5.62 -3.35
C LEU A 329 16.74 5.26 -2.18
N VAL A 330 16.59 4.06 -1.61
CA VAL A 330 17.28 3.63 -0.37
C VAL A 330 18.41 2.62 -0.60
N GLN A 331 18.95 2.54 -1.81
CA GLN A 331 19.97 1.55 -2.17
C GLN A 331 21.14 1.50 -1.16
N PRO A 332 21.63 0.30 -0.78
CA PRO A 332 21.21 -1.03 -1.22
C PRO A 332 20.14 -1.70 -0.31
N ASP A 333 19.49 -0.95 0.57
CA ASP A 333 18.86 -1.48 1.77
C ASP A 333 17.65 -2.40 1.51
N ALA A 334 17.00 -2.29 0.34
CA ALA A 334 15.81 -3.06 -0.03
C ALA A 334 16.09 -4.20 -1.03
N GLN A 335 17.35 -4.56 -1.28
CA GLN A 335 17.69 -5.60 -2.26
C GLN A 335 17.06 -6.96 -1.93
N ASP A 336 17.17 -7.42 -0.68
CA ASP A 336 16.60 -8.71 -0.26
C ASP A 336 15.05 -8.74 -0.39
N ILE A 337 14.41 -7.56 -0.28
CA ILE A 337 12.96 -7.39 -0.48
C ILE A 337 12.61 -7.57 -1.96
N LEU A 338 13.40 -7.00 -2.88
CA LEU A 338 13.22 -7.18 -4.32
C LEU A 338 13.48 -8.63 -4.75
N ASP A 339 14.54 -9.25 -4.26
CA ASP A 339 14.86 -10.65 -4.58
C ASP A 339 13.71 -11.57 -4.14
N THR A 340 13.14 -11.34 -2.95
CA THR A 340 11.97 -12.09 -2.45
C THR A 340 10.72 -11.84 -3.30
N LEU A 341 10.51 -10.60 -3.76
CA LEU A 341 9.40 -10.25 -4.64
C LEU A 341 9.49 -11.00 -5.98
N GLU A 342 10.68 -11.05 -6.57
CA GLU A 342 10.94 -11.80 -7.81
C GLU A 342 10.71 -13.30 -7.62
N ASP A 343 11.21 -13.88 -6.52
CA ASP A 343 11.00 -15.30 -6.19
C ASP A 343 9.51 -15.64 -6.03
N ASN A 344 8.75 -14.82 -5.30
CA ASN A 344 7.31 -15.00 -5.11
C ASN A 344 6.54 -14.84 -6.43
N ARG A 345 6.92 -13.86 -7.26
CA ARG A 345 6.34 -13.66 -8.60
C ARG A 345 6.57 -14.87 -9.50
N ASN A 346 7.78 -15.41 -9.50
CA ASN A 346 8.15 -16.61 -10.25
C ASN A 346 7.41 -17.85 -9.73
N TRP A 347 7.21 -17.96 -8.41
CA TRP A 347 6.40 -19.00 -7.82
C TRP A 347 4.95 -18.94 -8.32
N TYR A 348 4.28 -17.79 -8.26
CA TYR A 348 2.91 -17.64 -8.79
C TYR A 348 2.84 -17.94 -10.28
N GLN A 349 3.80 -17.45 -11.08
CA GLN A 349 3.90 -17.77 -12.50
C GLN A 349 3.98 -19.28 -12.76
N SER A 350 4.73 -20.01 -11.94
CA SER A 350 4.86 -21.47 -12.06
C SER A 350 3.59 -22.24 -11.69
N MET A 351 2.72 -21.63 -10.88
CA MET A 351 1.45 -22.21 -10.43
C MET A 351 0.28 -21.96 -11.38
N ILE A 352 0.45 -21.10 -12.39
CA ILE A 352 -0.58 -20.85 -13.40
C ILE A 352 -0.89 -22.17 -14.14
N PRO A 353 -2.15 -22.64 -14.13
CA PRO A 353 -2.52 -23.88 -14.81
C PRO A 353 -2.21 -23.82 -16.30
N GLN A 354 -1.42 -24.77 -16.81
CA GLN A 354 -1.21 -24.89 -18.24
C GLN A 354 -2.52 -25.31 -18.92
N SER A 355 -3.07 -24.42 -19.74
CA SER A 355 -4.13 -24.81 -20.68
C SER A 355 -3.53 -25.80 -21.69
N PRO A 356 -4.27 -26.84 -22.15
CA PRO A 356 -3.81 -27.66 -23.26
C PRO A 356 -3.56 -26.74 -24.45
N SER A 357 -2.36 -26.82 -25.05
CA SER A 357 -1.97 -25.96 -26.16
C SER A 357 -3.01 -26.02 -27.28
N PRO A 358 -3.57 -24.89 -27.73
CA PRO A 358 -4.36 -24.88 -28.95
C PRO A 358 -3.47 -25.27 -30.13
N PRO A 359 -4.03 -25.84 -31.21
CA PRO A 359 -3.30 -26.03 -32.45
C PRO A 359 -2.75 -24.68 -32.90
N LEU A 360 -1.51 -24.68 -33.42
CA LEU A 360 -0.86 -23.51 -34.00
C LEU A 360 -1.73 -22.96 -35.14
N ASP A 361 -2.47 -21.90 -34.88
CA ASP A 361 -2.92 -20.97 -35.92
C ASP A 361 -2.78 -19.53 -35.41
N GLU A 362 -2.19 -18.73 -36.28
CA GLU A 362 -1.72 -17.38 -36.07
C GLU A 362 -2.87 -16.41 -35.72
N GLN A 363 -2.69 -15.59 -34.68
CA GLN A 363 -2.57 -14.14 -34.84
C GLN A 363 -2.31 -13.44 -33.50
N ASN A 364 -1.14 -12.81 -33.45
CA ASN A 364 -0.75 -11.73 -32.54
C ASN A 364 -1.89 -10.70 -32.38
N ARG A 365 -2.56 -10.64 -31.22
CA ARG A 365 -3.36 -9.46 -30.85
C ARG A 365 -3.84 -9.34 -29.40
N ASP A 366 -3.18 -9.94 -28.40
CA ASP A 366 -3.77 -9.99 -27.04
C ASP A 366 -2.90 -9.46 -25.89
N CYS A 367 -1.99 -8.52 -26.18
CA CYS A 367 -1.32 -7.73 -25.12
C CYS A 367 -2.13 -6.51 -24.67
N GLN A 368 -3.11 -6.05 -25.46
CA GLN A 368 -3.94 -4.88 -25.12
C GLN A 368 -5.06 -5.22 -24.12
N GLY A 369 -5.65 -6.42 -24.19
CA GLY A 369 -6.71 -6.84 -23.25
C GLY A 369 -6.21 -7.10 -21.83
N LEU A 370 -4.91 -7.33 -21.64
CA LEU A 370 -4.29 -7.43 -20.32
C LEU A 370 -4.16 -6.06 -19.63
N MET A 371 -3.94 -4.99 -20.39
CA MET A 371 -3.91 -3.62 -19.87
C MET A 371 -5.31 -3.14 -19.43
N GLU A 372 -6.38 -3.49 -20.16
CA GLU A 372 -7.77 -3.19 -19.74
C GLU A 372 -8.21 -3.97 -18.49
N LYS A 373 -7.64 -5.15 -18.22
CA LYS A 373 -8.09 -6.03 -17.13
C LYS A 373 -7.41 -5.78 -15.78
N PHE A 374 -6.23 -5.17 -15.77
CA PHE A 374 -5.53 -4.72 -14.56
C PHE A 374 -5.75 -3.24 -14.24
N GLN A 375 -6.57 -2.55 -15.04
CA GLN A 375 -7.15 -1.26 -14.69
C GLN A 375 -8.20 -1.45 -13.59
N PHE A 376 -7.76 -1.89 -12.40
CA PHE A 376 -8.43 -1.51 -11.17
C PHE A 376 -8.30 0.02 -11.09
N GLU A 377 -9.43 0.73 -11.13
CA GLU A 377 -9.61 2.16 -10.76
C GLU A 377 -8.37 3.08 -10.88
N LEU A 378 -7.69 3.05 -12.02
CA LEU A 378 -7.14 4.27 -12.62
C LEU A 378 -8.23 4.79 -13.55
N THR A 379 -9.41 5.06 -13.00
CA THR A 379 -10.35 5.99 -13.60
C THR A 379 -9.71 7.36 -13.42
N LEU A 380 -8.89 7.75 -14.39
CA LEU A 380 -8.59 9.14 -14.60
C LEU A 380 -9.95 9.81 -14.83
N ASP A 381 -10.42 10.60 -13.86
CA ASP A 381 -11.45 11.58 -14.12
C ASP A 381 -10.93 12.48 -15.23
N GLU A 382 -11.48 12.32 -16.44
CA GLU A 382 -11.38 13.35 -17.45
C GLU A 382 -12.18 14.54 -16.91
N GLU A 383 -11.49 15.49 -16.26
CA GLU A 383 -12.07 16.78 -15.94
C GLU A 383 -12.44 17.50 -17.25
N ASP A 384 -13.71 17.38 -17.64
CA ASP A 384 -14.37 18.24 -18.62
C ASP A 384 -14.41 19.69 -18.08
N SER A 385 -13.32 20.43 -18.26
CA SER A 385 -13.34 21.89 -18.16
C SER A 385 -13.51 22.50 -19.55
N GLU A 386 -14.77 22.72 -19.94
CA GLU A 386 -15.11 23.65 -21.02
C GLU A 386 -14.72 25.10 -20.63
N GLY A 387 -13.75 25.69 -21.34
CA GLY A 387 -13.42 27.12 -21.26
C GLY A 387 -12.39 27.55 -22.32
N PRO A 388 -12.47 28.76 -22.90
CA PRO A 388 -12.37 28.93 -24.35
C PRO A 388 -10.96 29.13 -24.91
N GLU A 389 -10.82 28.69 -26.16
CA GLU A 389 -9.81 28.95 -27.19
C GLU A 389 -8.77 30.04 -26.89
N LYS A 390 -7.50 29.63 -26.86
CA LYS A 390 -6.37 30.46 -27.31
C LYS A 390 -5.34 29.62 -28.08
N GLU A 391 -5.12 30.03 -29.32
CA GLU A 391 -4.09 29.57 -30.24
C GLU A 391 -2.68 29.68 -29.65
N GLY A 392 -1.82 28.69 -29.91
CA GLY A 392 -0.39 28.74 -29.58
C GLY A 392 0.37 27.43 -29.79
N GLU A 393 0.93 27.26 -30.99
CA GLU A 393 2.10 26.46 -31.41
C GLU A 393 2.54 25.23 -30.58
N GLY A 394 2.39 24.04 -31.19
CA GLY A 394 2.80 22.76 -30.63
C GLY A 394 4.29 22.45 -30.79
N HIS A 395 4.90 21.96 -29.71
CA HIS A 395 6.13 21.17 -29.73
C HIS A 395 5.84 19.78 -29.18
N SER A 396 5.83 18.78 -30.06
CA SER A 396 5.70 17.36 -29.71
C SER A 396 7.07 16.79 -29.35
N TYR A 397 7.26 16.33 -28.11
CA TYR A 397 8.32 15.40 -27.74
C TYR A 397 7.73 13.99 -27.63
N PHE A 398 7.98 13.17 -28.66
CA PHE A 398 7.79 11.73 -28.61
C PHE A 398 9.03 11.10 -27.95
N SER A 399 8.88 10.49 -26.77
CA SER A 399 9.89 9.58 -26.22
C SER A 399 9.58 8.16 -26.68
N SER A 400 10.49 7.58 -27.48
CA SER A 400 10.39 6.22 -27.99
C SER A 400 11.22 5.30 -27.10
N THR A 401 10.56 4.44 -26.32
CA THR A 401 11.22 3.36 -25.58
C THR A 401 11.46 2.18 -26.53
N LYS A 402 12.71 1.97 -26.93
CA LYS A 402 13.12 0.79 -27.71
C LYS A 402 13.34 -0.40 -26.77
N THR A 403 12.57 -1.47 -26.99
CA THR A 403 12.78 -2.80 -26.43
C THR A 403 14.14 -3.36 -26.88
N LEU A 404 14.99 -3.75 -25.93
CA LEU A 404 16.23 -4.47 -26.20
C LEU A 404 15.94 -5.97 -26.13
N CYS A 405 15.90 -6.66 -27.28
CA CYS A 405 15.87 -8.12 -27.32
C CYS A 405 17.30 -8.65 -27.18
N VAL A 406 17.51 -9.50 -26.18
CA VAL A 406 18.72 -10.32 -26.01
C VAL A 406 18.69 -11.42 -27.07
N ILE A 407 19.75 -11.54 -27.88
CA ILE A 407 19.93 -12.63 -28.84
C ILE A 407 20.92 -13.64 -28.25
N ASP A 408 20.47 -14.89 -28.14
CA ASP A 408 21.23 -16.07 -27.75
C ASP A 408 22.16 -16.52 -28.91
N PRO A 409 23.46 -16.80 -28.70
CA PRO A 409 24.39 -17.03 -29.80
C PRO A 409 24.67 -18.52 -30.04
N GLU A 410 23.71 -19.29 -30.58
CA GLU A 410 24.00 -20.62 -31.14
C GLU A 410 23.16 -20.93 -32.39
N ASN A 411 23.61 -20.42 -33.55
CA ASN A 411 23.60 -21.18 -34.80
C ASN A 411 24.31 -20.38 -35.91
N ARG A 412 25.54 -20.81 -36.23
CA ARG A 412 26.21 -20.48 -37.48
C ARG A 412 25.77 -21.46 -38.55
N ASP A 413 25.40 -20.90 -39.71
CA ASP A 413 25.61 -21.41 -41.09
C ASP A 413 24.46 -20.86 -41.96
N SER A 414 24.58 -20.55 -43.24
CA SER A 414 25.63 -20.18 -44.19
C SER A 414 24.89 -19.74 -45.47
N LEU A 415 25.58 -19.10 -46.43
CA LEU A 415 25.12 -18.69 -47.78
C LEU A 415 24.32 -17.36 -47.82
N GLY A 416 24.56 -16.38 -48.68
CA GLY A 416 25.43 -16.23 -49.85
C GLY A 416 25.11 -14.86 -50.49
N GLU A 417 26.10 -14.28 -51.17
CA GLU A 417 26.14 -12.93 -51.76
C GLU A 417 24.93 -12.55 -52.63
N THR A 418 24.57 -11.26 -52.65
CA THR A 418 24.42 -10.50 -53.91
C THR A 418 24.41 -9.00 -53.65
N ASP A 419 25.11 -8.29 -54.54
CA ASP A 419 25.43 -6.88 -54.52
C ASP A 419 24.26 -5.92 -54.79
N ILE A 420 24.43 -4.77 -54.14
CA ILE A 420 24.00 -3.38 -54.40
C ILE A 420 23.54 -3.08 -55.84
N ASP A 421 22.42 -2.36 -55.97
CA ASP A 421 22.31 -1.30 -56.97
C ASP A 421 21.52 -0.09 -56.43
N ILE A 422 22.17 1.07 -56.49
CA ILE A 422 21.68 2.39 -56.09
C ILE A 422 21.15 3.07 -57.36
N ALA A 423 19.88 3.49 -57.35
CA ALA A 423 19.36 4.44 -58.34
C ALA A 423 18.75 5.64 -57.61
N THR A 424 19.48 6.74 -57.66
CA THR A 424 19.06 8.09 -57.28
C THR A 424 18.24 8.72 -58.40
N GLU A 425 17.07 9.29 -58.09
CA GLU A 425 16.52 10.42 -58.85
C GLU A 425 16.07 11.52 -57.88
N ASP A 426 16.79 12.63 -57.97
CA ASP A 426 16.58 13.90 -57.31
C ASP A 426 15.86 14.83 -58.29
N LYS A 427 14.70 15.39 -57.91
CA LYS A 427 14.23 16.69 -58.42
C LYS A 427 13.52 17.47 -57.33
N SER A 428 14.13 18.61 -57.06
CA SER A 428 13.88 19.65 -56.07
C SER A 428 12.66 20.55 -56.43
N PRO A 429 12.31 21.55 -55.59
CA PRO A 429 10.94 21.97 -55.29
C PRO A 429 10.46 23.20 -56.09
N VAL A 430 9.16 23.51 -56.00
CA VAL A 430 8.64 24.86 -56.27
C VAL A 430 7.53 25.21 -55.25
N ASP A 431 7.70 26.36 -54.63
CA ASP A 431 6.82 27.07 -53.70
C ASP A 431 5.42 27.37 -54.26
N THR A 432 4.40 27.33 -53.40
CA THR A 432 3.53 28.49 -53.10
C THR A 432 2.72 28.27 -51.84
#